data_AF-A0A2P6RU96-F1
#
_entry.id   AF-A0A2P6RU96-F1
#
_cell.length_a   1.000
_cell.length_b   1.000
_cell.length_c   1.000
_cell.angle_alpha   90.00
_cell.angle_beta   90.00
_cell.angle_gamma   90.00
#
_symmetry.space_group_name_H-M   'P 1'
#
loop_
_entity.id
_entity.type
_entity.pdbx_description
1 polymer ?
#
loop_
_entity_poly.entity_id
_entity_poly.type
_entity_poly.pdbx_seq_one_letter_code
_entity_poly.pdbx_strand_id
1 'polypeptide(L)'
;MVEMSCAEHDRHAAGSQFLTHTIGRVLEKLGLESTPIFTNGYKTLLNLVETTVGDSFDLYYGLFMYNVNSMDQLNRLGMVFDSLEEQFLGRLHGVLHKQHSENASKILLPNHPRMQLH
;
A
#
# COMPACT_ATOMS: atom_id res chain seq x y z
N MET A 1 23.13 22.69 1.85
CA MET A 1 21.99 22.40 2.75
C MET A 1 21.05 23.59 2.73
N VAL A 2 19.76 23.35 2.97
CA VAL A 2 18.77 24.42 3.16
C VAL A 2 18.74 24.79 4.64
N GLU A 3 18.77 26.08 4.96
CA GLU A 3 18.76 26.56 6.34
C GLU A 3 17.37 26.39 6.98
N MET A 4 17.32 25.75 8.15
CA MET A 4 16.10 25.53 8.96
C MET A 4 16.46 25.16 10.41
N SER A 5 15.47 25.18 11.30
CA SER A 5 15.66 24.71 12.69
C SER A 5 15.81 23.18 12.77
N CYS A 6 16.47 22.67 13.82
CA CYS A 6 16.60 21.22 14.04
C CYS A 6 15.23 20.53 14.15
N ALA A 7 14.27 21.14 14.85
CA ALA A 7 12.93 20.57 14.99
C ALA A 7 12.21 20.46 13.63
N GLU A 8 12.35 21.47 12.79
CA GLU A 8 11.78 21.46 11.44
C GLU A 8 12.48 20.45 10.53
N HIS A 9 13.80 20.40 10.59
CA HIS A 9 14.61 19.37 9.92
C HIS A 9 14.13 17.96 10.29
N ASP A 10 14.01 17.66 11.58
CA ASP A 10 13.64 16.32 12.05
C ASP A 10 12.22 15.95 11.63
N ARG A 11 11.27 16.91 11.67
CA ARG A 11 9.93 16.70 11.14
C ARG A 11 9.97 16.32 9.65
N HIS A 12 10.77 17.03 8.85
CA HIS A 12 10.95 16.73 7.43
C HIS A 12 11.65 15.39 7.21
N ALA A 13 12.73 15.11 7.94
CA ALA A 13 13.50 13.88 7.83
C ALA A 13 12.65 12.64 8.21
N ALA A 14 11.80 12.74 9.22
CA ALA A 14 10.87 11.65 9.58
C ALA A 14 9.90 11.34 8.43
N GLY A 15 9.25 12.37 7.87
CA GLY A 15 8.27 12.21 6.79
C GLY A 15 8.86 11.94 5.40
N SER A 16 10.19 12.06 5.24
CA SER A 16 10.88 11.86 3.96
C SER A 16 11.94 10.76 4.08
N GLN A 17 13.10 11.03 4.66
CA GLN A 17 14.23 10.11 4.75
C GLN A 17 13.88 8.83 5.52
N PHE A 18 13.34 8.94 6.74
CA PHE A 18 12.98 7.77 7.55
C PHE A 18 11.91 6.92 6.85
N LEU A 19 10.87 7.55 6.29
CA LEU A 19 9.84 6.86 5.52
C LEU A 19 10.42 6.17 4.27
N THR A 20 11.33 6.84 3.56
CA THR A 20 12.02 6.29 2.37
C THR A 20 12.81 5.03 2.73
N HIS A 21 13.62 5.07 3.80
CA HIS A 21 14.32 3.87 4.29
C HIS A 21 13.36 2.78 4.76
N THR A 22 12.27 3.15 5.44
CA THR A 22 11.28 2.19 5.92
C THR A 22 10.64 1.44 4.76
N ILE A 23 10.19 2.14 3.71
CA ILE A 23 9.62 1.50 2.52
C ILE A 23 10.66 0.65 1.80
N GLY A 24 11.88 1.15 1.59
CA GLY A 24 12.94 0.38 0.94
C GLY A 24 13.27 -0.93 1.68
N ARG A 25 13.32 -0.90 3.01
CA ARG A 25 13.53 -2.11 3.84
C ARG A 25 12.32 -3.04 3.88
N VAL A 26 11.09 -2.52 3.83
CA VAL A 26 9.88 -3.36 3.67
C VAL A 26 9.94 -4.11 2.34
N LEU A 27 10.30 -3.41 1.26
CA LEU A 27 10.43 -4.00 -0.07
C LEU A 27 11.56 -5.06 -0.13
N GLU A 28 12.68 -4.83 0.54
CA GLU A 28 13.73 -5.85 0.71
C GLU A 28 13.19 -7.09 1.43
N LYS A 29 12.47 -6.90 2.53
CA LYS A 29 11.86 -8.01 3.29
C LYS A 29 10.79 -8.76 2.52
N LEU A 30 10.10 -8.09 1.59
CA LEU A 30 9.17 -8.73 0.66
C LEU A 30 9.89 -9.59 -0.39
N GLY A 31 11.21 -9.46 -0.54
CA GLY A 31 12.01 -10.22 -1.50
C GLY A 31 11.78 -9.75 -2.94
N LEU A 32 11.75 -8.43 -3.17
CA LEU A 32 11.59 -7.90 -4.53
C LEU A 32 12.73 -8.38 -5.45
N GLU A 33 12.35 -8.94 -6.59
CA GLU A 33 13.28 -9.41 -7.62
C GLU A 33 12.89 -8.84 -9.00
N SER A 34 13.90 -8.68 -9.85
CA SER A 34 13.67 -8.28 -11.24
C SER A 34 12.89 -9.37 -12.00
N THR A 35 11.95 -8.97 -12.84
CA THR A 35 11.18 -9.88 -13.70
C THR A 35 11.25 -9.45 -15.18
N PRO A 36 11.06 -10.36 -16.15
CA PRO A 36 11.11 -9.99 -17.57
C PRO A 36 10.07 -8.93 -18.01
N ILE A 37 9.06 -8.67 -17.18
CA ILE A 37 7.92 -7.80 -17.48
C ILE A 37 7.77 -6.64 -16.50
N PHE A 38 8.81 -6.30 -15.72
CA PHE A 38 8.70 -5.20 -14.76
C PHE A 38 8.45 -3.85 -15.45
N THR A 39 7.66 -3.00 -14.81
CA THR A 39 7.38 -1.64 -15.30
C THR A 39 8.49 -0.68 -14.87
N ASN A 40 8.59 0.49 -15.52
CA ASN A 40 9.53 1.53 -15.08
C ASN A 40 9.31 1.95 -13.62
N GLY A 41 8.05 1.97 -13.15
CA GLY A 41 7.75 2.24 -11.74
C GLY A 41 8.33 1.17 -10.81
N TYR A 42 8.22 -0.11 -11.19
CA TYR A 42 8.82 -1.20 -10.41
C TYR A 42 10.36 -1.14 -10.42
N LYS A 43 10.97 -0.71 -11.54
CA LYS A 43 12.42 -0.43 -11.59
C LYS A 43 12.84 0.60 -10.54
N THR A 44 12.04 1.65 -10.33
CA THR A 44 12.30 2.63 -9.26
C THR A 44 12.22 2.02 -7.87
N LEU A 45 11.32 1.05 -7.64
CA LEU A 45 11.25 0.33 -6.36
C LEU A 45 12.48 -0.55 -6.13
N LEU A 46 12.97 -1.25 -7.16
CA LEU A 46 14.21 -2.02 -7.08
C LEU A 46 15.40 -1.11 -6.74
N ASN A 47 15.52 0.03 -7.40
CA ASN A 47 16.57 1.02 -7.09
C ASN A 47 16.42 1.61 -5.67
N LEU A 48 15.19 1.75 -5.17
CA LEU A 48 14.95 2.20 -3.81
C LEU A 48 15.48 1.17 -2.78
N VAL A 49 15.24 -0.12 -3.03
CA VAL A 49 15.83 -1.20 -2.22
C VAL A 49 17.35 -1.09 -2.21
N GLU A 50 17.99 -1.00 -3.38
CA GLU A 50 19.44 -0.89 -3.51
C GLU A 50 20.03 0.30 -2.72
N THR A 51 19.40 1.48 -2.84
CA THR A 51 19.90 2.70 -2.19
C THR A 51 19.67 2.73 -0.67
N THR A 52 18.61 2.07 -0.18
CA THR A 52 18.26 2.11 1.26
C THR A 52 18.86 0.96 2.06
N VAL A 53 19.11 -0.19 1.43
CA VAL A 53 19.75 -1.36 2.05
C VAL A 53 21.26 -1.27 2.02
N GLY A 54 21.84 -0.46 1.12
CA GLY A 54 23.27 -0.12 1.16
C GLY A 54 23.70 0.52 2.48
N ASP A 55 22.78 1.17 3.19
CA ASP A 55 23.00 1.71 4.53
C ASP A 55 22.85 0.65 5.62
N SER A 56 23.69 0.74 6.65
CA SER A 56 23.65 -0.19 7.79
C SER A 56 22.31 -0.10 8.53
N PHE A 57 21.93 -1.21 9.16
CA PHE A 57 20.74 -1.21 10.01
C PHE A 57 20.88 -0.22 11.17
N ASP A 58 22.07 -0.06 11.75
CA ASP A 58 22.33 0.89 12.83
C ASP A 58 22.07 2.34 12.40
N LEU A 59 22.42 2.71 11.16
CA LEU A 59 22.13 4.04 10.64
C LEU A 59 20.61 4.26 10.53
N TYR A 60 19.88 3.29 9.99
CA TYR A 60 18.42 3.33 9.92
C TYR A 60 17.78 3.39 11.31
N TYR A 61 18.26 2.56 12.25
CA TYR A 61 17.79 2.55 13.63
C TYR A 61 18.05 3.89 14.32
N GLY A 62 19.16 4.55 14.01
CA GLY A 62 19.43 5.91 14.47
C GLY A 62 18.38 6.93 14.02
N LEU A 63 17.90 6.86 12.77
CA LEU A 63 16.82 7.71 12.26
C LEU A 63 15.51 7.52 13.04
N PHE A 64 15.27 6.31 13.56
CA PHE A 64 14.12 6.03 14.40
C PHE A 64 14.33 6.52 15.83
N MET A 65 15.44 6.12 16.46
CA MET A 65 15.69 6.33 17.88
C MET A 65 15.88 7.80 18.26
N TYR A 66 16.51 8.58 17.39
CA TYR A 66 16.89 9.96 17.70
C TYR A 66 15.96 11.01 17.08
N ASN A 67 14.90 10.59 16.38
CA ASN A 67 13.89 11.49 15.85
C ASN A 67 12.51 11.12 16.40
N VAL A 68 12.00 11.95 17.30
CA VAL A 68 10.72 11.72 18.00
C VAL A 68 9.52 11.59 17.06
N ASN A 69 9.60 12.11 15.83
CA ASN A 69 8.53 12.08 14.85
C ASN A 69 8.47 10.76 14.06
N SER A 70 9.51 9.91 14.15
CA SER A 70 9.63 8.70 13.34
C SER A 70 8.57 7.65 13.70
N MET A 71 8.23 7.51 14.99
CA MET A 71 7.20 6.56 15.44
C MET A 71 5.81 6.91 14.88
N ASP A 72 5.47 8.20 14.83
CA ASP A 72 4.19 8.66 14.27
C ASP A 72 4.09 8.34 12.77
N GLN A 73 5.17 8.48 12.01
CA GLN A 73 5.19 8.09 10.59
C GLN A 73 5.00 6.58 10.42
N LEU A 74 5.62 5.77 11.27
CA LEU A 74 5.48 4.31 11.22
C LEU A 74 4.04 3.87 11.54
N ASN A 75 3.44 4.42 12.59
CA ASN A 75 2.05 4.16 12.95
C ASN A 75 1.09 4.55 11.82
N ARG A 76 1.29 5.75 11.26
CA ARG A 76 0.47 6.25 10.16
C ARG A 76 0.60 5.39 8.90
N LEU A 77 1.80 4.89 8.59
CA LEU A 77 2.01 3.94 7.50
C LEU A 77 1.19 2.67 7.70
N GLY A 78 1.21 2.09 8.91
CA GLY A 78 0.42 0.90 9.26
C GLY A 78 -1.08 1.14 9.08
N MET A 79 -1.62 2.22 9.66
CA MET A 79 -3.04 2.56 9.53
C MET A 79 -3.50 2.75 8.08
N VAL A 80 -2.66 3.37 7.24
CA VAL A 80 -2.96 3.54 5.81
C VAL A 80 -2.93 2.20 5.08
N PHE A 81 -2.01 1.31 5.43
CA PHE A 81 -1.95 -0.03 4.86
C PHE A 81 -3.22 -0.83 5.18
N ASP A 82 -3.64 -0.86 6.45
CA ASP A 82 -4.86 -1.53 6.90
C ASP A 82 -6.10 -0.99 6.18
N SER A 83 -6.22 0.34 6.07
CA SER A 83 -7.33 0.98 5.36
C SER A 83 -7.39 0.64 3.87
N LEU A 84 -6.24 0.44 3.21
CA LEU A 84 -6.20 -0.02 1.82
C LEU A 84 -6.68 -1.46 1.70
N GLU A 85 -6.30 -2.33 2.63
CA GLU A 85 -6.78 -3.71 2.67
C GLU A 85 -8.31 -3.76 2.85
N GLU A 86 -8.85 -2.98 3.80
CA GLU A 86 -10.29 -2.87 4.02
C GLU A 86 -11.06 -2.41 2.78
N GLN A 87 -10.49 -1.49 1.99
CA GLN A 87 -11.11 -1.03 0.74
C GLN A 87 -11.21 -2.14 -0.31
N PHE A 88 -10.22 -3.04 -0.39
CA PHE A 88 -10.28 -4.19 -1.29
C PHE A 88 -11.36 -5.19 -0.85
N LEU A 89 -11.39 -5.53 0.45
CA LEU A 89 -12.36 -6.46 1.02
C LEU A 89 -13.80 -5.92 0.90
N GLY A 90 -14.00 -4.64 1.17
CA GLY A 90 -15.31 -3.99 1.02
C GLY A 90 -15.86 -4.05 -0.40
N ARG A 91 -15.01 -3.85 -1.42
CA ARG A 91 -15.41 -3.99 -2.83
C ARG A 91 -15.74 -5.44 -3.20
N LEU A 92 -14.96 -6.40 -2.70
CA LEU A 92 -15.23 -7.82 -2.93
C LEU A 92 -16.60 -8.24 -2.35
N HIS A 93 -16.89 -7.84 -1.12
CA HIS A 93 -18.19 -8.09 -0.48
C HIS A 93 -19.36 -7.46 -1.26
N GLY A 94 -19.18 -6.24 -1.76
CA GLY A 94 -20.19 -5.57 -2.59
C GLY A 94 -20.50 -6.33 -3.90
N VAL A 95 -19.48 -6.86 -4.57
CA VAL A 95 -19.65 -7.66 -5.80
C VAL A 95 -20.40 -8.96 -5.50
N LEU A 96 -20.00 -9.68 -4.45
CA LEU A 96 -20.65 -10.92 -4.04
C LEU A 96 -22.13 -10.69 -3.70
N HIS A 97 -22.44 -9.68 -2.88
CA HIS A 97 -23.82 -9.39 -2.48
C HIS A 97 -24.71 -9.03 -3.69
N LYS A 98 -24.16 -8.28 -4.66
CA LYS A 98 -24.88 -7.94 -5.90
C LYS A 98 -25.15 -9.18 -6.76
N GLN A 99 -24.16 -10.07 -6.92
CA GLN A 99 -24.33 -11.32 -7.66
C GLN A 99 -25.36 -12.26 -7.02
N HIS A 100 -25.37 -12.39 -5.69
CA HIS A 100 -26.38 -13.17 -4.97
C HIS A 100 -27.79 -12.57 -5.15
N SER A 101 -27.94 -11.25 -5.05
CA SER A 101 -29.21 -10.56 -5.28
C SER A 101 -29.73 -10.73 -6.71
N GLU A 102 -28.88 -10.53 -7.71
CA GLU A 102 -29.26 -10.68 -9.13
C GLU A 102 -29.59 -12.13 -9.50
N ASN A 103 -28.87 -13.11 -8.94
CA ASN A 103 -29.16 -14.52 -9.14
C ASN A 103 -30.49 -14.92 -8.48
N ALA A 104 -30.78 -14.42 -7.28
CA ALA A 104 -32.09 -14.63 -6.64
C ALA A 104 -33.24 -14.02 -7.46
N SER A 105 -33.06 -12.82 -8.02
CA SER A 105 -34.06 -12.19 -8.90
C SER A 105 -34.28 -12.97 -10.21
N LYS A 106 -33.23 -13.56 -10.80
CA LYS A 106 -33.35 -14.41 -12.01
C LYS A 106 -34.07 -15.73 -11.74
N ILE A 107 -33.89 -16.33 -10.55
CA ILE A 107 -34.57 -17.58 -10.17
C ILE A 107 -36.07 -17.34 -9.92
N LEU A 108 -36.44 -16.17 -9.38
CA LEU A 108 -37.82 -15.82 -9.06
C LEU A 108 -38.65 -15.36 -10.28
N LEU A 109 -38.02 -15.12 -11.43
CA LEU A 109 -38.71 -14.81 -12.70
C LEU A 109 -38.56 -16.01 -13.66
N PRO A 110 -39.33 -17.11 -13.49
CA PRO A 110 -39.32 -18.19 -14.46
C PRO A 110 -39.84 -17.68 -15.81
N ASN A 111 -39.07 -17.97 -16.86
CA ASN A 111 -39.40 -17.65 -18.25
C ASN A 111 -40.83 -18.06 -18.58
N HIS A 112 -41.75 -17.10 -18.68
CA HIS A 112 -43.09 -17.34 -19.18
C HIS A 112 -43.01 -17.41 -20.72
N PRO A 113 -43.24 -18.57 -21.37
CA PRO A 113 -43.32 -18.60 -22.82
C PRO A 113 -44.51 -17.77 -23.26
N ARG A 114 -44.27 -16.77 -24.12
CA ARG A 114 -45.33 -16.00 -24.77
C ARG A 114 -46.16 -16.96 -25.61
N MET A 115 -47.36 -17.29 -25.16
CA MET A 115 -48.40 -17.88 -26.01
C MET A 115 -48.70 -16.88 -27.13
N GLN A 116 -48.25 -17.20 -28.35
CA GLN A 116 -48.78 -16.58 -29.56
C GLN A 116 -50.17 -17.17 -29.78
N LEU A 117 -51.20 -16.38 -29.47
CA LEU A 117 -52.55 -16.64 -29.94
C LEU A 117 -52.61 -16.19 -31.41
N HIS A 118 -52.92 -17.16 -32.28
CA HIS A 118 -53.30 -16.94 -33.68
C HIS A 118 -54.56 -16.10 -33.80
#